data_AF-A0A538Q8R8-F1
#
_entry.id   AF-A0A538Q8R8-F1
#
_cell.length_a   1.000
_cell.length_b   1.000
_cell.length_c   1.000
_cell.angle_alpha   90.00
_cell.angle_beta   90.00
_cell.angle_gamma   90.00
#
_symmetry.space_group_name_H-M   'P 1'
#
loop_
_entity.id
_entity.type
_entity.pdbx_description
1 polymer ?
#
loop_
_entity_poly.entity_id
_entity_poly.type
_entity_poly.pdbx_seq_one_letter_code
_entity_poly.pdbx_strand_id
1 'polypeptide(L)'
;MRCTGPDHAVAIYGKAKGTNRANTTTDNVGVQYGLKAFLSGAITPEEFVVLNENIGGVDADSNPTTARSHADPDGLAAVYRAGIVSDGHHLAKTPILDLRGYDDTKKVQGAFGIHHVWRSFALRARLDAANGNHANHVMWRYQPVLVAVQSPDPATASLAMQSFLMMDQWLSAMKADASSMALENKIAAHRPDAAFDFCNKLSDPTHSVRVTDSAICDSDPLLKPHASPRQIAGGPLAENILKCQLRPINRADYNPIGLSDDQFNRLNAVFPDGVCDFSRPGVGQQDAVGPLDFSAGPGGVPLPAPPVMKAF
;
A
#
# COMPACT_ATOMS: atom_id res chain seq x y z
N MET A 1 -21.90 19.17 1.83
CA MET A 1 -20.82 18.19 1.61
C MET A 1 -20.41 17.68 2.98
N ARG A 2 -20.34 16.36 3.19
CA ARG A 2 -19.75 15.79 4.42
C ARG A 2 -18.24 15.72 4.22
N CYS A 3 -17.46 15.85 5.31
CA CYS A 3 -16.01 15.98 5.24
C CYS A 3 -15.26 14.65 5.35
N THR A 4 -15.85 13.54 4.89
CA THR A 4 -15.13 12.25 4.85
C THR A 4 -14.26 12.18 3.59
N GLY A 5 -13.15 11.43 3.65
CA GLY A 5 -12.27 11.23 2.49
C GLY A 5 -13.01 10.78 1.22
N PRO A 6 -13.84 9.72 1.29
CA PRO A 6 -14.64 9.28 0.16
C PRO A 6 -15.64 10.34 -0.34
N ASP A 7 -16.30 11.08 0.55
CA ASP A 7 -17.27 12.13 0.15
C ASP A 7 -16.60 13.29 -0.59
N HIS A 8 -15.33 13.62 -0.29
CA HIS A 8 -14.54 14.57 -1.07
C HIS A 8 -14.24 14.07 -2.49
N ALA A 9 -14.23 12.76 -2.70
CA ALA A 9 -13.93 12.10 -3.96
C ALA A 9 -15.18 11.42 -4.59
N VAL A 10 -16.39 11.89 -4.27
CA VAL A 10 -17.65 11.25 -4.76
C VAL A 10 -17.75 11.17 -6.29
N ALA A 11 -17.09 12.07 -7.01
CA ALA A 11 -17.01 12.02 -8.48
C ALA A 11 -16.23 10.79 -8.99
N ILE A 12 -15.30 10.28 -8.18
CA ILE A 12 -14.50 9.09 -8.46
C ILE A 12 -15.21 7.85 -7.94
N TYR A 13 -15.61 7.86 -6.66
CA TYR A 13 -16.17 6.71 -5.96
C TYR A 13 -17.61 6.40 -6.37
N GLY A 14 -18.35 7.39 -6.84
CA GLY A 14 -19.80 7.29 -7.02
C GLY A 14 -20.55 7.33 -5.71
N LYS A 15 -21.89 7.35 -5.80
CA LYS A 15 -22.77 7.42 -4.63
C LYS A 15 -23.27 6.04 -4.23
N ALA A 16 -23.25 5.76 -2.93
CA ALA A 16 -23.88 4.56 -2.38
C ALA A 16 -25.40 4.58 -2.61
N LYS A 17 -25.94 3.44 -3.02
CA LYS A 17 -27.33 3.29 -3.48
C LYS A 17 -28.33 3.83 -2.45
N GLY A 18 -29.22 4.72 -2.88
CA GLY A 18 -30.26 5.30 -2.03
C GLY A 18 -29.74 6.35 -1.03
N THR A 19 -28.48 6.75 -1.13
CA THR A 19 -27.88 7.76 -0.25
C THR A 19 -27.25 8.91 -1.05
N ASN A 20 -26.88 9.98 -0.35
CA ASN A 20 -26.04 11.06 -0.91
C ASN A 20 -24.56 10.93 -0.52
N ARG A 21 -24.15 9.79 0.04
CA ARG A 21 -22.76 9.51 0.44
C ARG A 21 -22.00 8.86 -0.70
N ALA A 22 -20.69 9.02 -0.70
CA ALA A 22 -19.84 8.24 -1.58
C ALA A 22 -19.90 6.74 -1.24
N ASN A 23 -19.64 5.88 -2.23
CA ASN A 23 -19.40 4.46 -1.99
C ASN A 23 -18.23 4.28 -1.02
N THR A 24 -18.33 3.34 -0.09
CA THR A 24 -17.21 2.95 0.78
C THR A 24 -16.41 1.81 0.17
N THR A 25 -15.09 1.88 0.28
CA THR A 25 -14.17 0.81 -0.13
C THR A 25 -13.56 0.07 1.06
N THR A 26 -14.01 0.40 2.28
CA THR A 26 -13.55 -0.24 3.51
C THR A 26 -14.27 -1.57 3.70
N ASP A 27 -13.51 -2.67 3.68
CA ASP A 27 -14.06 -4.02 3.90
C ASP A 27 -13.16 -4.81 4.85
N ASN A 28 -13.73 -5.45 5.88
CA ASN A 28 -12.99 -6.43 6.67
C ASN A 28 -13.77 -7.74 6.90
N VAL A 29 -14.72 -8.03 6.00
CA VAL A 29 -15.42 -9.31 5.97
C VAL A 29 -14.41 -10.41 5.60
N GLY A 30 -14.41 -11.51 6.37
CA GLY A 30 -13.49 -12.62 6.16
C GLY A 30 -12.03 -12.37 6.59
N VAL A 31 -11.67 -11.16 7.03
CA VAL A 31 -10.30 -10.86 7.51
C VAL A 31 -10.11 -11.45 8.91
N GLN A 32 -9.13 -12.36 9.02
CA GLN A 32 -8.76 -13.05 10.26
C GLN A 32 -7.63 -12.32 10.98
N TYR A 33 -7.98 -11.35 11.82
CA TYR A 33 -7.00 -10.54 12.54
C TYR A 33 -6.14 -11.43 13.46
N GLY A 34 -4.82 -11.26 13.40
CA GLY A 34 -3.87 -12.01 14.24
C GLY A 34 -3.50 -13.41 13.72
N LEU A 35 -3.97 -13.85 12.55
CA LEU A 35 -3.74 -15.24 12.07
C LEU A 35 -2.26 -15.66 12.11
N LYS A 36 -1.33 -14.88 11.53
CA LYS A 36 0.10 -15.22 11.58
C LYS A 36 0.69 -15.21 13.00
N ALA A 37 0.19 -14.33 13.89
CA ALA A 37 0.62 -14.29 15.28
C ALA A 37 0.13 -15.52 16.05
N PHE A 38 -1.09 -15.98 15.76
CA PHE A 38 -1.63 -17.22 16.28
C PHE A 38 -0.81 -18.42 15.80
N LEU A 39 -0.57 -18.53 14.49
CA LEU A 39 0.18 -19.65 13.91
C LEU A 39 1.65 -19.71 14.38
N SER A 40 2.24 -18.59 14.77
CA SER A 40 3.57 -18.54 15.38
C SER A 40 3.58 -18.81 16.88
N GLY A 41 2.42 -18.98 17.52
CA GLY A 41 2.28 -19.12 18.97
C GLY A 41 2.51 -17.83 19.77
N ALA A 42 2.50 -16.66 19.12
CA ALA A 42 2.65 -15.37 19.79
C ALA A 42 1.38 -14.91 20.52
N ILE A 43 0.22 -15.43 20.10
CA ILE A 43 -1.06 -15.35 20.82
C ILE A 43 -1.66 -16.74 20.93
N THR A 44 -2.42 -16.97 21.98
CA THR A 44 -3.13 -18.23 22.24
C THR A 44 -4.29 -18.45 21.27
N PRO A 45 -4.77 -19.71 21.09
CA PRO A 45 -6.02 -20.00 20.38
C PRO A 45 -7.20 -19.13 20.85
N GLU A 46 -7.32 -18.92 22.17
CA GLU A 46 -8.41 -18.16 22.74
C GLU A 46 -8.30 -16.67 22.41
N GLU A 47 -7.11 -16.07 22.54
CA GLU A 47 -6.89 -14.67 22.16
C GLU A 47 -7.19 -14.44 20.66
N PHE A 48 -6.85 -15.38 19.79
CA PHE A 48 -7.16 -15.30 18.37
C PHE A 48 -8.67 -15.31 18.08
N VAL A 49 -9.41 -16.22 18.72
CA VAL A 49 -10.88 -16.32 18.56
C VAL A 49 -11.55 -15.07 19.11
N VAL A 50 -11.23 -14.68 20.36
CA VAL A 50 -11.80 -13.49 21.03
C VAL A 50 -11.49 -12.21 20.27
N LEU A 51 -10.27 -12.07 19.70
CA LEU A 51 -9.94 -10.93 18.86
C LEU A 51 -10.91 -10.83 17.67
N ASN A 52 -11.16 -11.93 16.97
CA ASN A 52 -12.02 -11.93 15.78
C ASN A 52 -13.50 -11.79 16.09
N GLU A 53 -13.94 -12.20 17.29
CA GLU A 53 -15.29 -11.94 17.81
C GLU A 53 -15.53 -10.45 18.10
N ASN A 54 -14.48 -9.70 18.51
CA ASN A 54 -14.64 -8.34 19.05
C ASN A 54 -14.14 -7.20 18.15
N ILE A 55 -13.33 -7.47 17.12
CA ILE A 55 -12.69 -6.41 16.29
C ILE A 55 -13.69 -5.47 15.60
N GLY A 56 -14.90 -5.96 15.30
CA GLY A 56 -15.94 -5.20 14.61
C GLY A 56 -15.46 -4.57 13.30
N GLY A 57 -15.82 -3.31 13.08
CA GLY A 57 -15.49 -2.56 11.88
C GLY A 57 -15.70 -1.06 12.08
N VAL A 58 -15.76 -0.32 10.99
CA VAL A 58 -16.10 1.11 10.96
C VAL A 58 -17.25 1.39 9.99
N ASP A 59 -18.08 2.37 10.33
CA ASP A 59 -19.12 2.89 9.44
C ASP A 59 -18.56 3.89 8.41
N ALA A 60 -19.43 4.44 7.56
CA ALA A 60 -19.04 5.39 6.52
C ALA A 60 -18.57 6.76 7.07
N ASP A 61 -18.82 7.07 8.35
CA ASP A 61 -18.29 8.26 9.03
C ASP A 61 -17.03 7.90 9.87
N SER A 62 -16.47 6.69 9.69
CA SER A 62 -15.32 6.14 10.42
C SER A 62 -15.54 5.92 11.93
N ASN A 63 -16.79 5.84 12.39
CA ASN A 63 -17.08 5.46 13.76
C ASN A 63 -16.90 3.95 13.93
N PRO A 64 -16.32 3.48 15.06
CA PRO A 64 -16.28 2.05 15.37
C PRO A 64 -17.70 1.46 15.46
N THR A 65 -17.85 0.25 14.95
CA THR A 65 -19.09 -0.52 15.01
C THR A 65 -18.79 -1.96 15.41
N THR A 66 -19.76 -2.64 16.03
CA THR A 66 -19.65 -4.06 16.36
C THR A 66 -19.74 -4.95 15.12
N ALA A 67 -20.40 -4.48 14.06
CA ALA A 67 -20.44 -5.17 12.77
C ALA A 67 -19.15 -4.94 11.99
N ARG A 68 -18.80 -5.88 11.10
CA ARG A 68 -17.70 -5.71 10.15
C ARG A 68 -18.06 -4.65 9.11
N SER A 69 -17.05 -3.99 8.55
CA SER A 69 -17.22 -3.07 7.44
C SER A 69 -17.43 -3.85 6.14
N HIS A 70 -18.40 -3.41 5.35
CA HIS A 70 -18.70 -3.94 4.01
C HIS A 70 -18.42 -2.87 2.97
N ALA A 71 -17.57 -3.17 1.99
CA ALA A 71 -17.37 -2.28 0.86
C ALA A 71 -18.53 -2.37 -0.16
N ASP A 72 -18.84 -1.23 -0.78
CA ASP A 72 -19.76 -1.15 -1.91
C ASP A 72 -19.06 -1.65 -3.19
N PRO A 73 -19.58 -2.68 -3.88
CA PRO A 73 -18.94 -3.25 -5.07
C PRO A 73 -18.67 -2.24 -6.20
N ASP A 74 -19.59 -1.29 -6.41
CA ASP A 74 -19.45 -0.25 -7.43
C ASP A 74 -18.27 0.68 -7.12
N GLY A 75 -18.07 1.00 -5.83
CA GLY A 75 -16.93 1.78 -5.37
C GLY A 75 -15.61 1.07 -5.59
N LEU A 76 -15.57 -0.24 -5.32
CA LEU A 76 -14.36 -1.06 -5.52
C LEU A 76 -13.90 -1.03 -6.99
N ALA A 77 -14.79 -1.30 -7.93
CA ALA A 77 -14.46 -1.27 -9.34
C ALA A 77 -13.95 0.12 -9.78
N ALA A 78 -14.59 1.19 -9.31
CA ALA A 78 -14.21 2.55 -9.65
C ALA A 78 -12.80 2.92 -9.13
N VAL A 79 -12.44 2.58 -7.88
CA VAL A 79 -11.14 2.96 -7.31
C VAL A 79 -9.96 2.20 -7.91
N TYR A 80 -10.16 0.94 -8.31
CA TYR A 80 -9.15 0.18 -9.04
C TYR A 80 -8.93 0.80 -10.42
N ARG A 81 -10.02 0.96 -11.18
CA ARG A 81 -9.98 1.56 -12.52
C ARG A 81 -9.37 2.96 -12.51
N ALA A 82 -9.69 3.79 -11.52
CA ALA A 82 -9.19 5.15 -11.41
C ALA A 82 -7.73 5.26 -10.91
N GLY A 83 -7.09 4.14 -10.55
CA GLY A 83 -5.71 4.15 -10.03
C GLY A 83 -5.58 4.73 -8.62
N ILE A 84 -6.68 4.81 -7.85
CA ILE A 84 -6.64 5.19 -6.42
C ILE A 84 -5.89 4.12 -5.64
N VAL A 85 -6.10 2.84 -5.97
CA VAL A 85 -5.14 1.79 -5.65
C VAL A 85 -4.08 1.82 -6.73
N SER A 86 -2.86 2.27 -6.38
CA SER A 86 -1.78 2.44 -7.36
C SER A 86 -1.50 1.15 -8.12
N ASP A 87 -1.51 1.25 -9.44
CA ASP A 87 -1.32 0.15 -10.37
C ASP A 87 0.15 0.02 -10.80
N GLY A 88 0.68 -1.20 -10.75
CA GLY A 88 2.09 -1.49 -11.02
C GLY A 88 2.50 -1.18 -12.47
N HIS A 89 1.59 -1.38 -13.44
CA HIS A 89 1.88 -1.08 -14.84
C HIS A 89 1.98 0.43 -15.10
N HIS A 90 1.14 1.25 -14.45
CA HIS A 90 1.25 2.70 -14.52
C HIS A 90 2.44 3.24 -13.74
N LEU A 91 2.74 2.68 -12.57
CA LEU A 91 3.90 3.09 -11.77
C LEU A 91 5.22 2.86 -12.53
N ALA A 92 5.34 1.78 -13.32
CA ALA A 92 6.53 1.47 -14.13
C ALA A 92 6.91 2.57 -15.14
N LYS A 93 5.95 3.43 -15.52
CA LYS A 93 6.14 4.56 -16.44
C LYS A 93 6.70 5.82 -15.77
N THR A 94 7.05 5.73 -14.49
CA THR A 94 7.55 6.86 -13.70
C THR A 94 8.85 6.45 -12.99
N PRO A 95 9.95 7.22 -13.11
CA PRO A 95 11.08 7.09 -12.20
C PRO A 95 10.67 7.47 -10.77
N ILE A 96 10.94 6.61 -9.80
CA ILE A 96 10.53 6.78 -8.41
C ILE A 96 11.76 6.72 -7.52
N LEU A 97 11.94 7.79 -6.74
CA LEU A 97 12.91 7.85 -5.66
C LEU A 97 12.16 8.04 -4.34
N ASP A 98 12.04 6.96 -3.59
CA ASP A 98 11.31 6.87 -2.33
C ASP A 98 12.23 7.17 -1.14
N LEU A 99 12.07 8.38 -0.62
CA LEU A 99 12.68 8.80 0.64
C LEU A 99 11.84 8.29 1.81
N ARG A 100 12.17 7.10 2.32
CA ARG A 100 11.45 6.47 3.42
C ARG A 100 12.02 6.85 4.78
N GLY A 101 11.48 7.92 5.37
CA GLY A 101 11.67 8.24 6.78
C GLY A 101 10.84 7.36 7.71
N TYR A 102 11.18 7.34 9.01
CA TYR A 102 10.49 6.54 10.01
C TYR A 102 9.29 7.29 10.62
N ASP A 103 8.12 6.64 10.63
CA ASP A 103 6.88 7.14 11.23
C ASP A 103 5.93 5.98 11.60
N ASP A 104 6.45 4.83 12.04
CA ASP A 104 5.62 3.67 12.37
C ASP A 104 4.97 3.78 13.77
N THR A 105 5.32 4.79 14.56
CA THR A 105 4.85 4.96 15.94
C THR A 105 4.53 6.42 16.26
N LYS A 106 3.74 6.65 17.32
CA LYS A 106 3.32 7.98 17.79
C LYS A 106 4.44 8.97 18.16
N LYS A 107 5.71 8.56 18.09
CA LYS A 107 6.82 9.24 18.78
C LYS A 107 7.53 10.31 17.95
N VAL A 108 7.30 10.40 16.64
CA VAL A 108 8.14 11.23 15.77
C VAL A 108 7.43 12.51 15.35
N GLN A 109 6.26 12.44 14.70
CA GLN A 109 5.47 13.62 14.31
C GLN A 109 3.96 13.32 14.31
N GLY A 110 3.18 13.98 15.17
CA GLY A 110 1.73 13.86 15.22
C GLY A 110 1.17 12.82 16.20
N ALA A 111 -0.16 12.70 16.26
CA ALA A 111 -0.84 11.83 17.23
C ALA A 111 -0.72 10.32 16.90
N PHE A 112 -0.38 9.99 15.65
CA PHE A 112 -0.28 8.63 15.11
C PHE A 112 0.79 8.58 14.03
N GLY A 113 1.58 7.50 14.00
CA GLY A 113 2.43 7.19 12.87
C GLY A 113 1.60 6.55 11.76
N ILE A 114 1.53 7.18 10.59
CA ILE A 114 0.67 6.74 9.47
C ILE A 114 1.48 6.44 8.20
N HIS A 115 2.73 6.90 8.12
CA HIS A 115 3.60 6.73 6.96
C HIS A 115 4.46 5.47 7.06
N HIS A 116 3.82 4.35 7.38
CA HIS A 116 4.50 3.12 7.74
C HIS A 116 5.50 2.64 6.68
N VAL A 117 6.68 2.18 7.11
CA VAL A 117 7.79 1.73 6.24
C VAL A 117 7.36 0.65 5.25
N TRP A 118 6.47 -0.24 5.66
CA TRP A 118 5.99 -1.32 4.80
C TRP A 118 5.23 -0.86 3.56
N ARG A 119 4.70 0.39 3.54
CA ARG A 119 4.00 0.94 2.37
C ARG A 119 4.92 1.05 1.14
N SER A 120 6.21 1.33 1.34
CA SER A 120 7.23 1.31 0.28
C SER A 120 7.37 -0.08 -0.34
N PHE A 121 7.44 -1.10 0.51
CA PHE A 121 7.56 -2.48 0.08
C PHE A 121 6.28 -2.98 -0.59
N ALA A 122 5.11 -2.49 -0.17
CA ALA A 122 3.85 -2.76 -0.86
C ALA A 122 3.84 -2.18 -2.28
N LEU A 123 4.30 -0.95 -2.47
CA LEU A 123 4.43 -0.34 -3.80
C LEU A 123 5.40 -1.12 -4.67
N ARG A 124 6.58 -1.47 -4.15
CA ARG A 124 7.56 -2.30 -4.87
C ARG A 124 7.01 -3.67 -5.24
N ALA A 125 6.30 -4.34 -4.32
CA ALA A 125 5.67 -5.62 -4.63
C ALA A 125 4.64 -5.53 -5.77
N ARG A 126 3.95 -4.40 -5.92
CA ARG A 126 3.07 -4.16 -7.08
C ARG A 126 3.85 -3.97 -8.38
N LEU A 127 4.96 -3.25 -8.35
CA LEU A 127 5.86 -3.11 -9.51
C LEU A 127 6.39 -4.48 -9.96
N ASP A 128 6.91 -5.27 -9.02
CA ASP A 128 7.45 -6.60 -9.31
C ASP A 128 6.39 -7.55 -9.84
N ALA A 129 5.20 -7.58 -9.23
CA ALA A 129 4.11 -8.44 -9.69
C ALA A 129 3.62 -8.09 -11.11
N ALA A 130 3.58 -6.80 -11.45
CA ALA A 130 3.08 -6.32 -12.74
C ALA A 130 4.13 -6.40 -13.87
N ASN A 131 5.42 -6.18 -13.55
CA ASN A 131 6.46 -5.95 -14.55
C ASN A 131 7.64 -6.93 -14.46
N GLY A 132 7.64 -7.83 -13.47
CA GLY A 132 8.75 -8.74 -13.18
C GLY A 132 10.01 -8.06 -12.63
N ASN A 133 9.96 -6.74 -12.38
CA ASN A 133 11.04 -5.95 -11.83
C ASN A 133 10.52 -4.61 -11.28
N HIS A 134 11.40 -3.88 -10.61
CA HIS A 134 11.20 -2.51 -10.13
C HIS A 134 12.36 -1.60 -10.54
N ALA A 135 12.86 -1.73 -11.78
CA ALA A 135 14.03 -0.98 -12.24
C ALA A 135 13.82 0.55 -12.14
N ASN A 136 12.56 1.01 -12.19
CA ASN A 136 12.17 2.41 -12.01
C ASN A 136 12.08 2.88 -10.55
N HIS A 137 12.29 2.02 -9.54
CA HIS A 137 12.09 2.35 -8.13
C HIS A 137 13.36 2.19 -7.29
N VAL A 138 13.74 3.28 -6.62
CA VAL A 138 14.86 3.35 -5.67
C VAL A 138 14.34 3.77 -4.32
N MET A 139 14.79 3.11 -3.25
CA MET A 139 14.34 3.35 -1.88
C MET A 139 15.52 3.71 -0.97
N TRP A 140 15.47 4.89 -0.37
CA TRP A 140 16.43 5.35 0.63
C TRP A 140 15.73 5.39 1.98
N ARG A 141 16.04 4.42 2.85
CA ARG A 141 15.47 4.35 4.19
C ARG A 141 16.34 5.14 5.16
N TYR A 142 15.72 6.00 5.95
CA TYR A 142 16.40 6.80 6.96
C TYR A 142 15.51 6.99 8.18
N GLN A 143 16.11 7.50 9.23
CA GLN A 143 15.50 7.63 10.54
C GLN A 143 16.23 8.76 11.30
N PRO A 144 15.74 9.23 12.47
CA PRO A 144 14.50 8.83 13.14
C PRO A 144 13.28 9.64 12.67
N VAL A 145 13.48 10.57 11.72
CA VAL A 145 12.44 11.50 11.27
C VAL A 145 11.69 10.97 10.04
N LEU A 146 10.44 11.41 9.89
CA LEU A 146 9.62 11.15 8.71
C LEU A 146 10.11 11.94 7.49
N VAL A 147 10.35 13.24 7.66
CA VAL A 147 10.63 14.17 6.56
C VAL A 147 12.09 14.59 6.62
N ALA A 148 12.89 14.17 5.64
CA ALA A 148 14.32 14.45 5.57
C ALA A 148 14.66 15.94 5.82
N VAL A 149 14.00 16.87 5.09
CA VAL A 149 14.28 18.32 5.21
C VAL A 149 13.99 18.92 6.60
N GLN A 150 13.24 18.21 7.43
CA GLN A 150 12.93 18.62 8.81
C GLN A 150 13.88 17.99 9.83
N SER A 151 14.85 17.18 9.39
CA SER A 151 15.84 16.59 10.28
C SER A 151 16.75 17.66 10.87
N PRO A 152 17.03 17.63 12.19
CA PRO A 152 18.07 18.45 12.78
C PRO A 152 19.48 17.95 12.41
N ASP A 153 19.61 16.71 11.92
CA ASP A 153 20.85 16.18 11.38
C ASP A 153 21.05 16.67 9.93
N PRO A 154 22.11 17.46 9.65
CA PRO A 154 22.41 17.96 8.30
C PRO A 154 22.60 16.85 7.27
N ALA A 155 23.13 15.69 7.65
CA ALA A 155 23.35 14.60 6.73
C ALA A 155 22.02 14.02 6.21
N THR A 156 21.09 13.72 7.12
CA THR A 156 19.71 13.35 6.77
C THR A 156 19.02 14.44 5.96
N ALA A 157 19.12 15.71 6.38
CA ALA A 157 18.47 16.82 5.68
C ALA A 157 18.96 16.95 4.23
N SER A 158 20.24 16.67 3.98
CA SER A 158 20.82 16.70 2.65
C SER A 158 20.27 15.62 1.70
N LEU A 159 19.66 14.54 2.22
CA LEU A 159 19.08 13.48 1.38
C LEU A 159 18.02 14.03 0.42
N ALA A 160 17.27 15.06 0.82
CA ALA A 160 16.28 15.69 -0.05
C ALA A 160 16.92 16.43 -1.25
N MET A 161 18.06 17.09 -1.06
CA MET A 161 18.79 17.70 -2.16
C MET A 161 19.47 16.63 -3.03
N GLN A 162 20.08 15.62 -2.39
CA GLN A 162 20.67 14.49 -3.10
C GLN A 162 19.63 13.77 -3.97
N SER A 163 18.41 13.59 -3.46
CA SER A 163 17.33 12.93 -4.19
C SER A 163 16.83 13.77 -5.37
N PHE A 164 16.72 15.08 -5.17
CA PHE A 164 16.37 16.00 -6.25
C PHE A 164 17.39 15.95 -7.39
N LEU A 165 18.68 16.05 -7.07
CA LEU A 165 19.76 16.00 -8.05
C LEU A 165 19.85 14.64 -8.75
N MET A 166 19.61 13.55 -8.03
CA MET A 166 19.55 12.20 -8.61
C MET A 166 18.42 12.09 -9.63
N MET A 167 17.23 12.61 -9.29
CA MET A 167 16.08 12.59 -10.19
C MET A 167 16.30 13.50 -11.40
N ASP A 168 16.91 14.67 -11.21
CA ASP A 168 17.29 15.58 -12.31
C ASP A 168 18.26 14.92 -13.28
N GLN A 169 19.30 14.23 -12.78
CA GLN A 169 20.23 13.47 -13.61
C GLN A 169 19.51 12.36 -14.39
N TRP A 170 18.65 11.58 -13.73
CA TRP A 170 17.90 10.49 -14.35
C TRP A 170 16.99 11.00 -15.47
N LEU A 171 16.17 12.02 -15.18
CA LEU A 171 15.24 12.61 -16.16
C LEU A 171 15.98 13.31 -17.30
N SER A 172 17.10 13.98 -17.03
CA SER A 172 17.93 14.63 -18.05
C SER A 172 18.52 13.62 -19.03
N ALA A 173 19.03 12.49 -18.54
CA ALA A 173 19.53 11.40 -19.38
C ALA A 173 18.40 10.80 -20.24
N MET A 174 17.24 10.52 -19.64
CA MET A 174 16.06 10.05 -20.39
C MET A 174 15.60 11.04 -21.46
N LYS A 175 15.64 12.35 -21.18
CA LYS A 175 15.25 13.40 -22.14
C LYS A 175 16.23 13.53 -23.31
N ALA A 176 17.52 13.29 -23.07
CA ALA A 176 18.55 13.32 -24.11
C ALA A 176 18.46 12.11 -25.07
N ASP A 177 17.80 11.02 -24.65
CA ASP A 177 17.63 9.83 -25.45
C ASP A 177 16.50 9.97 -26.49
N ALA A 178 16.89 10.16 -27.75
CA ALA A 178 16.00 10.26 -28.91
C ALA A 178 15.55 8.91 -29.49
N SER A 179 15.93 7.77 -28.88
CA SER A 179 15.51 6.45 -29.34
C SER A 179 14.01 6.22 -29.18
N SER A 180 13.50 5.27 -29.96
CA SER A 180 12.12 4.79 -29.87
C SER A 180 11.94 3.67 -28.83
N MET A 181 12.81 3.57 -27.82
CA MET A 181 12.63 2.62 -26.73
C MET A 181 11.31 2.87 -26.01
N ALA A 182 10.65 1.79 -25.59
CA ALA A 182 9.51 1.88 -24.67
C ALA A 182 9.92 2.67 -23.42
N LEU A 183 8.99 3.46 -22.86
CA LEU A 183 9.28 4.40 -21.78
C LEU A 183 9.88 3.70 -20.55
N GLU A 184 9.33 2.55 -20.19
CA GLU A 184 9.77 1.72 -19.06
C GLU A 184 11.22 1.25 -19.24
N ASN A 185 11.58 0.82 -20.45
CA ASN A 185 12.95 0.43 -20.78
C ASN A 185 13.90 1.63 -20.78
N LYS A 186 13.43 2.80 -21.24
CA LYS A 186 14.21 4.04 -21.19
C LYS A 186 14.47 4.47 -19.75
N ILE A 187 13.46 4.36 -18.86
CA ILE A 187 13.64 4.62 -17.42
C ILE A 187 14.71 3.69 -16.84
N ALA A 188 14.61 2.38 -17.10
CA ALA A 188 15.59 1.41 -16.60
C ALA A 188 17.00 1.67 -17.14
N ALA A 189 17.14 1.94 -18.45
CA ALA A 189 18.43 2.14 -19.11
C ALA A 189 19.16 3.42 -18.68
N HIS A 190 18.42 4.46 -18.27
CA HIS A 190 18.99 5.74 -17.84
C HIS A 190 19.01 5.94 -16.34
N ARG A 191 18.69 4.90 -15.56
CA ARG A 191 18.84 4.92 -14.10
C ARG A 191 20.32 5.16 -13.78
N PRO A 192 20.66 6.24 -13.05
CA PRO A 192 22.05 6.49 -12.68
C PRO A 192 22.60 5.35 -11.83
N ASP A 193 23.88 4.99 -12.01
CA ASP A 193 24.53 3.92 -11.23
C ASP A 193 24.47 4.19 -9.71
N ALA A 194 24.47 5.47 -9.31
CA ALA A 194 24.37 5.89 -7.91
C ALA A 194 22.94 5.82 -7.35
N ALA A 195 21.93 5.55 -8.19
CA ALA A 195 20.54 5.39 -7.80
C ALA A 195 20.29 3.92 -7.39
N PHE A 196 20.77 3.51 -6.23
CA PHE A 196 20.53 2.19 -5.65
C PHE A 196 19.88 2.30 -4.27
N ASP A 197 19.26 1.20 -3.84
CA ASP A 197 18.64 1.14 -2.53
C ASP A 197 19.69 1.16 -1.43
N PHE A 198 19.44 1.93 -0.38
CA PHE A 198 20.23 1.85 0.82
C PHE A 198 19.40 2.23 2.05
N CYS A 199 19.97 1.99 3.22
CA CYS A 199 19.55 2.66 4.43
C CYS A 199 20.73 3.37 5.13
N ASN A 200 20.39 4.42 5.88
CA ASN A 200 21.29 5.03 6.85
C ASN A 200 20.90 4.61 8.27
N LYS A 201 21.90 4.17 9.05
CA LYS A 201 21.71 3.77 10.44
C LYS A 201 22.03 4.91 11.39
N LEU A 202 21.30 5.02 12.49
CA LEU A 202 21.62 5.97 13.57
C LEU A 202 23.01 5.76 14.18
N SER A 203 23.56 4.54 14.11
CA SER A 203 24.91 4.25 14.59
C SER A 203 26.00 5.00 13.80
N ASP A 204 25.68 5.48 12.60
CA ASP A 204 26.52 6.37 11.82
C ASP A 204 25.96 7.80 11.90
N PRO A 205 26.45 8.65 12.82
CA PRO A 205 25.92 10.00 13.00
C PRO A 205 26.17 10.92 11.79
N THR A 206 26.98 10.49 10.82
CA THR A 206 27.25 11.25 9.59
C THR A 206 26.38 10.81 8.42
N HIS A 207 25.63 9.70 8.57
CA HIS A 207 24.87 9.03 7.50
C HIS A 207 25.66 8.93 6.17
N SER A 208 26.98 8.80 6.26
CA SER A 208 27.89 8.70 5.11
C SER A 208 27.96 7.26 4.59
N VAL A 209 27.68 6.29 5.44
CA VAL A 209 27.60 4.88 5.08
C VAL A 209 26.22 4.58 4.49
N ARG A 210 26.21 4.23 3.20
CA ARG A 210 25.04 3.71 2.48
C ARG A 210 25.02 2.19 2.60
N VAL A 211 24.22 1.66 3.53
CA VAL A 211 24.08 0.22 3.73
C VAL A 211 23.13 -0.36 2.68
N THR A 212 23.64 -1.22 1.80
CA THR A 212 22.86 -1.84 0.71
C THR A 212 22.33 -3.23 1.04
N ASP A 213 22.87 -3.89 2.08
CA ASP A 213 22.36 -5.15 2.58
C ASP A 213 21.07 -4.93 3.37
N SER A 214 19.96 -5.45 2.85
CA SER A 214 18.64 -5.31 3.46
C SER A 214 18.54 -5.97 4.83
N ALA A 215 19.23 -7.09 5.07
CA ALA A 215 19.22 -7.76 6.36
C ALA A 215 19.92 -6.91 7.44
N ILE A 216 20.97 -6.19 7.06
CA ILE A 216 21.64 -5.22 7.94
C ILE A 216 20.72 -4.04 8.21
N CYS A 217 19.98 -3.53 7.23
CA CYS A 217 18.98 -2.50 7.46
C CYS A 217 17.87 -2.98 8.41
N ASP A 218 17.34 -4.17 8.20
CA ASP A 218 16.22 -4.74 8.96
C ASP A 218 16.60 -5.19 10.38
N SER A 219 17.90 -5.20 10.70
CA SER A 219 18.38 -5.37 12.08
C SER A 219 18.09 -4.14 12.95
N ASP A 220 17.81 -2.99 12.34
CA ASP A 220 17.44 -1.77 13.05
C ASP A 220 15.91 -1.69 13.19
N PRO A 221 15.37 -1.63 14.42
CA PRO A 221 13.93 -1.59 14.66
C PRO A 221 13.18 -0.46 13.95
N LEU A 222 13.84 0.68 13.67
CA LEU A 222 13.21 1.84 13.04
C LEU A 222 13.33 1.82 11.51
N LEU A 223 14.12 0.90 10.94
CA LEU A 223 14.23 0.71 9.49
C LEU A 223 13.54 -0.57 9.01
N LYS A 224 13.32 -1.52 9.92
CA LYS A 224 12.65 -2.79 9.67
C LYS A 224 11.19 -2.56 9.27
N PRO A 225 10.75 -3.02 8.08
CA PRO A 225 9.34 -3.00 7.75
C PRO A 225 8.55 -3.96 8.65
N HIS A 226 7.48 -3.47 9.25
CA HIS A 226 6.47 -4.30 9.93
C HIS A 226 5.38 -4.75 8.96
N ALA A 227 4.47 -5.64 9.39
CA ALA A 227 3.34 -6.06 8.58
C ALA A 227 2.06 -5.32 9.01
N SER A 228 1.18 -5.02 8.06
CA SER A 228 -0.16 -4.53 8.39
C SER A 228 -1.03 -5.65 8.99
N PRO A 229 -2.13 -5.31 9.68
CA PRO A 229 -3.12 -6.30 10.12
C PRO A 229 -3.64 -7.22 8.99
N ARG A 230 -3.76 -6.74 7.75
CA ARG A 230 -4.18 -7.57 6.61
C ARG A 230 -3.10 -8.55 6.19
N GLN A 231 -1.83 -8.11 6.15
CA GLN A 231 -0.71 -9.03 5.94
C GLN A 231 -0.61 -10.09 7.04
N ILE A 232 -0.87 -9.72 8.30
CA ILE A 232 -0.95 -10.67 9.42
C ILE A 232 -2.13 -11.64 9.26
N ALA A 233 -3.24 -11.19 8.65
CA ALA A 233 -4.38 -12.04 8.30
C ALA A 233 -4.16 -12.92 7.06
N GLY A 234 -2.96 -12.91 6.46
CA GLY A 234 -2.62 -13.71 5.27
C GLY A 234 -2.67 -12.94 3.94
N GLY A 235 -2.95 -11.64 3.98
CA GLY A 235 -2.95 -10.77 2.79
C GLY A 235 -1.55 -10.59 2.17
N PRO A 236 -1.49 -10.20 0.89
CA PRO A 236 -0.23 -10.02 0.18
C PRO A 236 0.52 -8.77 0.65
N LEU A 237 1.84 -8.75 0.51
CA LEU A 237 2.67 -7.57 0.75
C LEU A 237 2.20 -6.36 -0.08
N ALA A 238 1.70 -6.60 -1.30
CA ALA A 238 1.21 -5.57 -2.20
C ALA A 238 0.03 -4.74 -1.63
N GLU A 239 -0.74 -5.25 -0.67
CA GLU A 239 -1.80 -4.48 0.02
C GLU A 239 -2.76 -3.79 -0.96
N ASN A 240 -3.12 -4.51 -2.03
CA ASN A 240 -3.94 -4.03 -3.14
C ASN A 240 -5.25 -4.83 -3.26
N ILE A 241 -5.64 -5.59 -2.23
CA ILE A 241 -6.92 -6.29 -2.14
C ILE A 241 -7.79 -5.56 -1.10
N LEU A 242 -8.69 -4.69 -1.58
CA LEU A 242 -9.57 -3.89 -0.71
C LEU A 242 -10.67 -4.76 -0.09
N LYS A 243 -11.28 -5.62 -0.91
CA LYS A 243 -12.21 -6.67 -0.52
C LYS A 243 -11.74 -8.00 -1.12
N CYS A 244 -11.52 -8.99 -0.27
CA CYS A 244 -11.12 -10.33 -0.70
C CYS A 244 -12.33 -11.10 -1.24
N GLN A 245 -12.07 -12.07 -2.11
CA GLN A 245 -13.01 -13.17 -2.32
C GLN A 245 -13.04 -14.04 -1.07
N LEU A 246 -14.16 -14.68 -0.77
CA LEU A 246 -14.28 -15.56 0.40
C LEU A 246 -14.17 -17.04 0.00
N ARG A 247 -13.60 -17.82 0.91
CA ARG A 247 -13.61 -19.28 0.88
C ARG A 247 -14.09 -19.83 2.22
N PRO A 248 -14.65 -21.04 2.26
CA PRO A 248 -14.99 -21.70 3.52
C PRO A 248 -13.79 -21.77 4.47
N ILE A 249 -14.06 -21.68 5.76
CA ILE A 249 -13.03 -21.94 6.77
C ILE A 249 -12.58 -23.40 6.65
N ASN A 250 -11.27 -23.61 6.62
CA ASN A 250 -10.68 -24.94 6.66
C ASN A 250 -9.93 -25.11 7.99
N ARG A 251 -10.26 -26.16 8.75
CA ARG A 251 -9.59 -26.43 10.04
C ARG A 251 -8.09 -26.65 9.88
N ALA A 252 -7.63 -27.16 8.74
CA ALA A 252 -6.21 -27.37 8.49
C ALA A 252 -5.40 -26.07 8.46
N ASP A 253 -6.04 -24.92 8.21
CA ASP A 253 -5.39 -23.61 8.16
C ASP A 253 -4.85 -23.14 9.51
N TYR A 254 -5.29 -23.77 10.61
CA TYR A 254 -4.92 -23.40 11.99
C TYR A 254 -3.82 -24.29 12.58
N ASN A 255 -3.26 -25.22 11.79
CA ASN A 255 -2.17 -26.10 12.21
C ASN A 255 -0.81 -25.36 12.20
N PRO A 256 0.16 -25.76 13.05
CA PRO A 256 0.11 -26.90 13.98
C PRO A 256 -0.51 -26.58 15.35
N ILE A 257 -0.82 -25.31 15.64
CA ILE A 257 -1.33 -24.90 16.96
C ILE A 257 -2.71 -25.51 17.24
N GLY A 258 -3.59 -25.51 16.23
CA GLY A 258 -4.92 -26.08 16.30
C GLY A 258 -5.92 -25.21 17.07
N LEU A 259 -7.21 -25.49 16.86
CA LEU A 259 -8.32 -24.94 17.62
C LEU A 259 -9.11 -26.10 18.24
N SER A 260 -9.63 -25.91 19.45
CA SER A 260 -10.62 -26.84 20.00
C SER A 260 -11.92 -26.80 19.17
N ASP A 261 -12.81 -27.78 19.38
CA ASP A 261 -14.10 -27.81 18.71
C ASP A 261 -14.96 -26.58 19.02
N ASP A 262 -14.98 -26.16 20.28
CA ASP A 262 -15.70 -24.95 20.70
C ASP A 262 -15.11 -23.69 20.06
N GLN A 263 -13.78 -23.57 20.02
CA GLN A 263 -13.09 -22.43 19.41
C GLN A 263 -13.34 -22.36 17.90
N PHE A 264 -13.29 -23.49 17.22
CA PHE A 264 -13.57 -23.57 15.79
C PHE A 264 -15.04 -23.24 15.50
N ASN A 265 -15.98 -23.72 16.32
CA ASN A 265 -17.40 -23.41 16.16
C ASN A 265 -17.68 -21.91 16.35
N ARG A 266 -17.09 -21.28 17.36
CA ARG A 266 -17.14 -19.83 17.57
C ARG A 266 -16.57 -19.06 16.39
N LEU A 267 -15.43 -19.50 15.85
CA LEU A 267 -14.83 -18.88 14.69
C LEU A 267 -15.71 -18.99 13.43
N ASN A 268 -16.37 -20.14 13.22
CA ASN A 268 -17.36 -20.29 12.15
C ASN A 268 -18.56 -19.35 12.32
N ALA A 269 -19.00 -19.09 13.56
CA ALA A 269 -20.06 -18.13 13.82
C ALA A 269 -19.66 -16.68 13.50
N VAL A 270 -18.37 -16.33 13.66
CA VAL A 270 -17.83 -15.02 13.27
C VAL A 270 -17.75 -14.85 11.75
N PHE A 271 -17.50 -15.94 11.02
CA PHE A 271 -17.29 -15.94 9.57
C PHE A 271 -18.31 -16.83 8.84
N PRO A 272 -19.62 -16.52 8.90
CA PRO A 272 -20.67 -17.36 8.32
C PRO A 272 -20.53 -17.51 6.79
N ASP A 273 -19.99 -16.49 6.12
CA ASP A 273 -19.75 -16.50 4.66
C ASP A 273 -18.33 -16.96 4.28
N GLY A 274 -17.52 -17.32 5.28
CA GLY A 274 -16.12 -17.73 5.11
C GLY A 274 -15.09 -16.61 5.34
N VAL A 275 -13.84 -16.96 5.05
CA VAL A 275 -12.64 -16.14 5.29
C VAL A 275 -11.99 -15.73 3.98
N CYS A 276 -11.14 -14.71 4.03
CA CYS A 276 -10.45 -14.22 2.84
C CYS A 276 -9.64 -15.30 2.13
N ASP A 277 -9.89 -15.44 0.84
CA ASP A 277 -9.05 -16.14 -0.12
C ASP A 277 -8.11 -15.14 -0.82
N PHE A 278 -6.96 -14.89 -0.19
CA PHE A 278 -5.94 -14.00 -0.75
C PHE A 278 -5.17 -14.59 -1.93
N SER A 279 -5.44 -15.84 -2.34
CA SER A 279 -4.90 -16.40 -3.58
C SER A 279 -5.61 -15.87 -4.83
N ARG A 280 -6.77 -15.24 -4.65
CA ARG A 280 -7.59 -14.68 -5.73
C ARG A 280 -7.48 -13.16 -5.79
N PRO A 281 -7.67 -12.56 -6.97
CA PRO A 281 -7.85 -11.12 -7.08
C PRO A 281 -9.01 -10.62 -6.21
N GLY A 282 -8.88 -9.39 -5.73
CA GLY A 282 -9.93 -8.72 -4.98
C GLY A 282 -11.21 -8.51 -5.79
N VAL A 283 -12.33 -8.34 -5.10
CA VAL A 283 -13.61 -8.01 -5.74
C VAL A 283 -13.48 -6.69 -6.49
N GLY A 284 -13.77 -6.70 -7.79
CA GLY A 284 -13.65 -5.52 -8.67
C GLY A 284 -12.21 -5.13 -9.04
N GLN A 285 -11.21 -5.91 -8.60
CA GLN A 285 -9.81 -5.65 -8.93
C GLN A 285 -9.57 -5.79 -10.43
N GLN A 286 -8.96 -4.76 -10.98
CA GLN A 286 -8.63 -4.63 -12.40
C GLN A 286 -7.45 -3.65 -12.52
N ASP A 287 -6.79 -3.66 -13.67
CA ASP A 287 -5.77 -2.67 -13.98
C ASP A 287 -6.38 -1.27 -14.02
N ALA A 288 -5.62 -0.29 -13.55
CA ALA A 288 -6.03 1.09 -13.71
C ALA A 288 -6.13 1.44 -15.20
N VAL A 289 -6.98 2.40 -15.52
CA VAL A 289 -7.03 3.06 -16.83
C VAL A 289 -6.70 4.52 -16.56
N GLY A 290 -5.81 5.11 -17.34
CA GLY A 290 -5.47 6.51 -17.13
C GLY A 290 -4.58 7.12 -18.21
N PRO A 291 -4.46 8.46 -18.20
CA PRO A 291 -5.17 9.39 -17.31
C PRO A 291 -6.67 9.48 -17.62
N LEU A 292 -7.50 9.68 -16.60
CA LEU A 292 -8.96 9.80 -16.72
C LEU A 292 -9.42 11.23 -16.50
N ASP A 293 -10.53 11.60 -17.14
CA ASP A 293 -11.42 12.62 -16.62
C ASP A 293 -12.67 11.98 -15.99
N PHE A 294 -13.34 12.73 -15.12
CA PHE A 294 -14.53 12.29 -14.42
C PHE A 294 -15.80 13.01 -14.93
N SER A 295 -15.76 13.52 -16.17
CA SER A 295 -16.89 14.23 -16.77
C SER A 295 -18.11 13.33 -16.99
N ALA A 296 -17.87 12.03 -17.24
CA ALA A 296 -18.88 10.99 -17.37
C ALA A 296 -19.28 10.34 -16.03
N GLY A 297 -18.73 10.83 -14.91
CA GLY A 297 -19.01 10.32 -13.57
C GLY A 297 -18.04 9.24 -13.06
N PRO A 298 -18.48 8.41 -12.09
CA PRO A 298 -17.64 7.45 -11.37
C PRO A 298 -16.93 6.45 -12.27
N GLY A 299 -15.67 6.14 -11.94
CA GLY A 299 -14.81 5.27 -12.76
C GLY A 299 -14.20 5.94 -13.99
N GLY A 300 -14.63 7.15 -14.35
CA GLY A 300 -14.01 8.03 -15.33
C GLY A 300 -13.95 7.49 -16.77
N VAL A 301 -13.62 8.39 -17.69
CA VAL A 301 -13.31 8.07 -19.09
C VAL A 301 -11.88 8.48 -19.40
N PRO A 302 -11.16 7.74 -20.27
CA PRO A 302 -9.82 8.14 -20.68
C PRO A 302 -9.83 9.56 -21.24
N LEU A 303 -8.82 10.35 -20.85
CA LEU A 303 -8.62 11.65 -21.48
C LEU A 303 -8.48 11.48 -23.00
N PRO A 304 -9.01 12.41 -23.80
CA PRO A 304 -8.76 12.42 -25.23
C PRO A 304 -7.26 12.56 -25.51
N ALA A 305 -6.85 12.22 -26.73
CA ALA A 305 -5.48 12.41 -27.17
C ALA A 305 -5.02 13.86 -26.87
N PRO A 306 -3.76 14.07 -26.47
CA PRO A 306 -3.24 15.40 -26.18
C PRO A 306 -3.52 16.35 -27.36
N PRO A 307 -3.92 17.61 -27.09
CA PRO A 307 -4.18 18.56 -28.15
C PRO A 307 -2.90 18.77 -28.98
N VAL A 308 -3.01 18.59 -30.29
CA VAL A 308 -1.93 18.93 -31.23
C VAL A 308 -1.92 20.44 -31.43
N MET A 309 -0.78 21.07 -31.12
CA MET A 309 -0.51 22.44 -31.52
C MET A 309 -0.67 22.57 -33.03
N LYS A 310 -1.72 23.25 -33.49
CA LYS A 310 -1.79 23.76 -34.85
C LYS A 310 -1.01 25.06 -34.87
N ALA A 311 0.09 25.10 -35.61
CA ALA A 311 0.74 26.36 -35.93
C ALA A 311 -0.27 27.25 -36.67
N PHE A 312 -0.49 28.45 -36.16
CA PHE A 312 -1.26 29.50 -36.83
C PHE A 312 -0.40 30.18 -37.88
#